data_AF-A0A2G4FPH3-F1
#
_entry.id   AF-A0A2G4FPH3-F1
#
_cell.length_a   1.000
_cell.length_b   1.000
_cell.length_c   1.000
_cell.angle_alpha   90.00
_cell.angle_beta   90.00
_cell.angle_gamma   90.00
#
_symmetry.space_group_name_H-M   'P 1'
#
loop_
_entity.id
_entity.type
_entity.pdbx_description
1 polymer ?
#
loop_
_entity_poly.entity_id
_entity_poly.type
_entity_poly.pdbx_seq_one_letter_code
_entity_poly.pdbx_strand_id
1 'polypeptide(L)'
;MLRRSHAISPFGVGAMCNFPNNEVLIAAALSKWPHQKRSDSKAAGLELRDQRLEGRLGVTHFRLPPAETTEGEDSDNRAYLPFVRFPRWHYCPSCGMMRWLPHNSKDIPRCEAPDGSTCKKIHEKRRPRLIPSRFVGTCSLGHLQDFPYIEWVHAGKPDCNSPQLQLISSKSAATVTGALIKCVSCGATNALMSALGGAQAQQHSALLKCKGETPWDGGAGGGPGCTQQLKILPRGASNVHFSSVVSSIYIPSANSGAGMDPLSIKIREELIGNEDNWSRVMTEDKTGIDKVKLTMWCSFVGIADSDIEKVAKIAEGHLASLSEDSHANETPLTEEQYRAFEHHALCAGISRRDDNTNETLNLTKADIARDYKDIVASNFSEVILANKIRETRALIGFVRVSPPLSLSEGRVQRIKH
;
A
#
# COMPACT_ATOMS: atom_id res chain seq x y z
N MET A 1 -9.39 4.57 16.63
CA MET A 1 -9.63 5.32 15.39
C MET A 1 -8.41 5.16 14.48
N LEU A 2 -8.60 4.74 13.24
CA LEU A 2 -7.53 4.59 12.24
C LEU A 2 -7.48 5.85 11.38
N ARG A 3 -6.32 6.53 11.32
CA ARG A 3 -6.14 7.71 10.44
C ARG A 3 -5.85 7.24 9.01
N ARG A 4 -6.22 8.02 8.01
CA ARG A 4 -5.95 7.70 6.59
C ARG A 4 -4.46 7.44 6.31
N SER A 5 -3.57 8.21 6.94
CA SER A 5 -2.12 8.01 6.85
C SER A 5 -1.66 6.66 7.40
N HIS A 6 -2.34 6.13 8.41
CA HIS A 6 -2.04 4.82 8.96
C HIS A 6 -2.31 3.69 7.96
N ALA A 7 -3.27 3.86 7.03
CA ALA A 7 -3.53 2.90 5.95
C ALA A 7 -2.44 2.90 4.86
N ILE A 8 -1.48 3.82 4.92
CA ILE A 8 -0.23 3.75 4.14
C ILE A 8 0.86 3.11 5.01
N SER A 9 1.08 3.64 6.21
CA SER A 9 2.00 3.06 7.20
C SER A 9 1.61 3.49 8.61
N PRO A 10 1.54 2.56 9.60
CA PRO A 10 2.05 1.19 9.56
C PRO A 10 1.01 0.12 9.16
N PHE A 11 -0.25 0.49 8.95
CA PHE A 11 -1.40 -0.40 8.85
C PHE A 11 -1.96 -0.51 7.42
N GLY A 12 -1.08 -0.46 6.42
CA GLY A 12 -1.47 -0.61 5.02
C GLY A 12 -1.74 -2.05 4.61
N VAL A 13 -1.96 -2.27 3.31
CA VAL A 13 -2.31 -3.59 2.74
C VAL A 13 -1.37 -4.69 3.28
N GLY A 14 -1.95 -5.80 3.74
CA GLY A 14 -1.20 -6.92 4.31
C GLY A 14 -0.72 -6.70 5.75
N ALA A 15 -0.92 -5.54 6.36
CA ALA A 15 -0.58 -5.31 7.76
C ALA A 15 -1.70 -5.78 8.69
N MET A 16 -1.32 -6.41 9.81
CA MET A 16 -2.26 -6.75 10.88
C MET A 16 -2.50 -5.52 11.76
N CYS A 17 -3.76 -5.35 12.16
CA CYS A 17 -4.25 -4.26 12.99
C CYS A 17 -4.99 -4.85 14.20
N ASN A 18 -4.66 -4.35 15.39
CA ASN A 18 -5.40 -4.68 16.60
C ASN A 18 -6.59 -3.73 16.75
N PHE A 19 -7.79 -4.30 16.87
CA PHE A 19 -9.02 -3.57 17.14
C PHE A 19 -9.49 -3.85 18.58
N PRO A 20 -10.45 -3.05 19.11
CA PRO A 20 -11.08 -3.34 20.40
C PRO A 20 -11.64 -4.76 20.47
N ASN A 21 -11.94 -5.25 21.69
CA ASN A 21 -12.49 -6.59 21.93
C ASN A 21 -11.59 -7.76 21.51
N ASN A 22 -10.26 -7.56 21.45
CA ASN A 22 -9.27 -8.54 21.04
C ASN A 22 -9.42 -9.02 19.58
N GLU A 23 -9.98 -8.19 18.71
CA GLU A 23 -10.03 -8.52 17.29
C GLU A 23 -8.73 -8.15 16.59
N VAL A 24 -8.25 -9.04 15.71
CA VAL A 24 -7.09 -8.78 14.87
C VAL A 24 -7.53 -9.00 13.44
N LEU A 25 -7.37 -7.95 12.64
CA LEU A 25 -7.73 -7.97 11.23
C LEU A 25 -6.52 -7.57 10.38
N ILE A 26 -6.48 -8.03 9.14
CA ILE A 26 -5.49 -7.63 8.15
C ILE A 26 -6.12 -6.70 7.13
N ALA A 27 -5.43 -5.61 6.79
CA ALA A 27 -5.90 -4.70 5.74
C ALA A 27 -5.92 -5.43 4.40
N ALA A 28 -7.07 -5.44 3.73
CA ALA A 28 -7.29 -6.23 2.53
C ALA A 28 -6.58 -5.63 1.31
N ALA A 29 -6.38 -6.47 0.29
CA ALA A 29 -5.79 -6.09 -0.97
C ALA A 29 -6.56 -4.96 -1.67
N LEU A 30 -5.85 -4.21 -2.52
CA LEU A 30 -6.42 -3.12 -3.29
C LEU A 30 -7.57 -3.56 -4.21
N SER A 31 -7.55 -4.82 -4.67
CA SER A 31 -8.63 -5.44 -5.45
C SER A 31 -9.96 -5.55 -4.70
N LYS A 32 -9.93 -5.52 -3.36
CA LYS A 32 -11.11 -5.57 -2.48
C LYS A 32 -11.61 -4.18 -2.10
N TRP A 33 -10.88 -3.12 -2.44
CA TRP A 33 -11.30 -1.76 -2.15
C TRP A 33 -12.49 -1.39 -3.04
N PRO A 34 -13.42 -0.56 -2.56
CA PRO A 34 -14.60 -0.17 -3.34
C PRO A 34 -14.16 0.44 -4.68
N HIS A 35 -14.62 -0.10 -5.80
CA HIS A 35 -14.30 0.41 -7.14
C HIS A 35 -15.27 1.51 -7.55
N GLN A 36 -14.78 2.48 -8.32
CA GLN A 36 -15.62 3.49 -8.95
C GLN A 36 -16.45 2.82 -10.06
N LYS A 37 -17.77 2.67 -9.86
CA LYS A 37 -18.65 2.32 -10.98
C LYS A 37 -18.86 3.57 -11.85
N ARG A 38 -18.69 3.40 -13.16
CA ARG A 38 -18.74 4.45 -14.19
C ARG A 38 -20.05 5.27 -14.22
N SER A 39 -21.13 4.79 -13.60
CA SER A 39 -22.43 5.46 -13.51
C SER A 39 -22.70 6.15 -12.16
N ASP A 40 -21.83 5.97 -11.17
CA ASP A 40 -22.00 6.55 -9.84
C ASP A 40 -20.97 7.66 -9.66
N SER A 41 -21.43 8.92 -9.65
CA SER A 41 -20.69 10.10 -9.18
C SER A 41 -20.20 10.00 -7.71
N LYS A 42 -20.42 8.85 -7.06
CA LYS A 42 -20.34 8.55 -5.63
C LYS A 42 -18.97 8.00 -5.18
N ALA A 43 -18.09 7.64 -6.12
CA ALA A 43 -16.70 7.22 -5.87
C ALA A 43 -15.67 8.22 -6.44
N ALA A 44 -16.13 9.38 -6.90
CA ALA A 44 -15.29 10.48 -7.31
C ALA A 44 -14.43 10.94 -6.12
N GLY A 45 -13.11 10.74 -6.19
CA GLY A 45 -12.16 11.22 -5.17
C GLY A 45 -11.30 10.17 -4.47
N LEU A 46 -11.41 8.88 -4.84
CA LEU A 46 -10.46 7.86 -4.37
C LEU A 46 -9.24 7.70 -5.28
N GLU A 47 -9.21 8.32 -6.44
CA GLU A 47 -8.02 8.38 -7.29
C GLU A 47 -7.21 9.63 -6.97
N LEU A 48 -5.89 9.48 -6.92
CA LEU A 48 -4.95 10.57 -6.72
C LEU A 48 -3.93 10.55 -7.86
N ARG A 49 -3.75 11.71 -8.48
CA ARG A 49 -2.82 11.89 -9.59
C ARG A 49 -1.54 12.58 -9.12
N ASP A 50 -0.39 11.99 -9.46
CA ASP A 50 0.93 12.59 -9.29
C ASP A 50 1.79 12.11 -10.46
N GLN A 51 1.75 12.86 -11.57
CA GLN A 51 2.34 12.46 -12.85
C GLN A 51 3.82 12.07 -12.73
N ARG A 52 4.57 12.77 -11.85
CA ARG A 52 5.99 12.53 -11.66
C ARG A 52 6.23 11.22 -10.91
N LEU A 53 5.44 10.95 -9.87
CA LEU A 53 5.53 9.68 -9.13
C LEU A 53 4.93 8.51 -9.93
N GLU A 54 3.87 8.75 -10.70
CA GLU A 54 3.28 7.81 -11.66
C GLU A 54 4.31 7.33 -12.68
N GLY A 55 4.97 8.27 -13.36
CA GLY A 55 6.02 7.95 -14.33
C GLY A 55 7.20 7.20 -13.70
N ARG A 56 7.60 7.58 -12.49
CA ARG A 56 8.67 6.89 -11.74
C ARG A 56 8.31 5.44 -11.40
N LEU A 57 7.06 5.17 -11.04
CA LEU A 57 6.61 3.84 -10.59
C LEU A 57 6.01 2.99 -11.71
N GLY A 58 5.81 3.56 -12.91
CA GLY A 58 5.16 2.89 -14.04
C GLY A 58 3.69 2.56 -13.76
N VAL A 59 2.99 3.44 -13.03
CA VAL A 59 1.57 3.29 -12.69
C VAL A 59 0.75 4.41 -13.31
N THR A 60 -0.52 4.16 -13.60
CA THR A 60 -1.40 5.16 -14.23
C THR A 60 -2.01 6.15 -13.23
N HIS A 61 -2.20 5.74 -11.97
CA HIS A 61 -2.77 6.56 -10.90
C HIS A 61 -2.51 5.91 -9.52
N PHE A 62 -2.76 6.66 -8.45
CA PHE A 62 -2.77 6.14 -7.08
C PHE A 62 -4.19 6.06 -6.53
N ARG A 63 -4.38 5.22 -5.50
CA ARG A 63 -5.65 5.12 -4.78
C ARG A 63 -5.53 5.63 -3.35
N LEU A 64 -6.38 6.59 -3.00
CA LEU A 64 -6.53 7.10 -1.64
C LEU A 64 -7.30 6.11 -0.78
N PRO A 65 -6.84 5.83 0.46
CA PRO A 65 -7.64 5.06 1.40
C PRO A 65 -8.97 5.78 1.66
N PRO A 66 -10.12 5.07 1.62
CA PRO A 66 -11.42 5.65 1.94
C PRO A 66 -11.40 6.30 3.32
N ALA A 67 -12.09 7.43 3.47
CA ALA A 67 -12.35 8.02 4.77
C ALA A 67 -13.84 8.10 5.02
N GLU A 68 -14.16 8.13 6.31
CA GLU A 68 -15.51 8.42 6.77
C GLU A 68 -15.93 9.79 6.26
N THR A 69 -17.08 9.84 5.61
CA THR A 69 -17.72 11.07 5.15
C THR A 69 -18.25 11.83 6.38
N THR A 70 -18.17 13.16 6.35
CA THR A 70 -18.67 14.02 7.44
C THR A 70 -20.18 13.93 7.58
N GLU A 71 -20.69 14.17 8.80
CA GLU A 71 -22.13 14.16 9.10
C GLU A 71 -22.90 15.11 8.16
N GLY A 72 -23.95 14.60 7.50
CA GLY A 72 -24.77 15.32 6.52
C GLY A 72 -24.77 14.70 5.12
N GLU A 73 -23.83 13.81 4.81
CA GLU A 73 -23.85 12.99 3.60
C GLU A 73 -24.66 11.70 3.83
N ASP A 74 -25.46 11.31 2.82
CA ASP A 74 -26.36 10.16 2.86
C ASP A 74 -25.69 8.92 3.46
N SER A 75 -26.35 8.26 4.41
CA SER A 75 -25.78 7.12 5.16
C SER A 75 -25.36 5.92 4.29
N ASP A 76 -25.86 5.90 3.05
CA ASP A 76 -25.63 4.93 1.98
C ASP A 76 -24.32 5.20 1.18
N ASN A 77 -23.66 6.33 1.41
CA ASN A 77 -22.48 6.80 0.67
C ASN A 77 -21.13 6.55 1.38
N ARG A 78 -21.11 5.74 2.43
CA ARG A 78 -19.90 5.48 3.23
C ARG A 78 -19.02 4.40 2.61
N ALA A 79 -17.84 4.79 2.12
CA ALA A 79 -16.80 3.86 1.69
C ALA A 79 -15.90 3.46 2.87
N TYR A 80 -15.80 2.17 3.15
CA TYR A 80 -14.96 1.64 4.23
C TYR A 80 -13.69 0.99 3.68
N LEU A 81 -12.60 1.11 4.44
CA LEU A 81 -11.38 0.36 4.18
C LEU A 81 -11.64 -1.13 4.52
N PRO A 82 -11.50 -2.06 3.56
CA PRO A 82 -11.79 -3.46 3.80
C PRO A 82 -10.71 -4.13 4.67
N PHE A 83 -11.18 -4.97 5.61
CA PHE A 83 -10.36 -5.78 6.49
C PHE A 83 -10.80 -7.24 6.45
N VAL A 84 -9.86 -8.16 6.66
CA VAL A 84 -10.12 -9.60 6.72
C VAL A 84 -9.67 -10.14 8.08
N ARG A 85 -10.38 -11.11 8.66
CA ARG A 85 -9.94 -11.74 9.91
C ARG A 85 -8.67 -12.54 9.70
N PHE A 86 -7.63 -12.22 10.47
CA PHE A 86 -6.40 -12.99 10.53
C PHE A 86 -5.65 -12.69 11.84
N PRO A 87 -5.14 -13.69 12.57
CA PRO A 87 -5.13 -15.13 12.28
C PRO A 87 -6.51 -15.78 12.39
N ARG A 88 -6.67 -16.97 11.81
CA ARG A 88 -7.93 -17.75 11.88
C ARG A 88 -8.00 -18.62 13.12
N TRP A 89 -6.86 -19.09 13.63
CA TRP A 89 -6.82 -19.78 14.93
C TRP A 89 -7.12 -18.81 16.06
N HIS A 90 -8.07 -19.19 16.90
CA HIS A 90 -8.42 -18.51 18.14
C HIS A 90 -8.42 -19.51 19.29
N TYR A 91 -8.29 -19.04 20.52
CA TYR A 91 -8.38 -19.88 21.70
C TYR A 91 -9.15 -19.20 22.83
N CYS A 92 -9.73 -20.02 23.70
CA CYS A 92 -10.41 -19.53 24.89
C CYS A 92 -9.37 -19.11 25.94
N PRO A 93 -9.40 -17.87 26.47
CA PRO A 93 -8.44 -17.42 27.48
C PRO A 93 -8.59 -18.15 28.83
N SER A 94 -9.73 -18.80 29.09
CA SER A 94 -9.99 -19.52 30.34
C SER A 94 -9.59 -20.99 30.29
N CYS A 95 -10.03 -21.72 29.27
CA CYS A 95 -9.79 -23.17 29.17
C CYS A 95 -8.75 -23.58 28.12
N GLY A 96 -8.26 -22.65 27.30
CA GLY A 96 -7.25 -22.91 26.27
C GLY A 96 -7.75 -23.59 25.00
N MET A 97 -9.02 -24.05 24.95
CA MET A 97 -9.55 -24.73 23.75
C MET A 97 -9.47 -23.83 22.52
N MET A 98 -8.93 -24.38 21.44
CA MET A 98 -8.69 -23.68 20.19
C MET A 98 -9.79 -23.95 19.17
N ARG A 99 -10.02 -22.97 18.31
CA ARG A 99 -11.00 -23.04 17.23
C ARG A 99 -10.48 -22.31 16.01
N TRP A 100 -10.73 -22.89 14.84
CA TRP A 100 -10.49 -22.26 13.56
C TRP A 100 -11.72 -21.46 13.13
N LEU A 101 -11.54 -20.18 12.80
CA LEU A 101 -12.63 -19.30 12.37
C LEU A 101 -12.51 -18.96 10.87
N PRO A 102 -13.64 -18.76 10.15
CA PRO A 102 -13.64 -18.23 8.79
C PRO A 102 -13.09 -16.79 8.72
N HIS A 103 -12.61 -16.40 7.54
CA HIS A 103 -12.08 -15.05 7.27
C HIS A 103 -13.13 -13.93 7.39
N ASN A 104 -14.40 -14.23 7.12
CA ASN A 104 -15.50 -13.27 6.91
C ASN A 104 -16.60 -13.33 7.98
N SER A 105 -16.39 -14.03 9.09
CA SER A 105 -17.37 -14.06 10.19
C SER A 105 -17.45 -12.70 10.89
N LYS A 106 -18.66 -12.19 11.10
CA LYS A 106 -18.92 -10.85 11.67
C LYS A 106 -18.56 -10.73 13.16
N ASP A 107 -18.73 -11.82 13.91
CA ASP A 107 -18.54 -11.82 15.36
C ASP A 107 -17.38 -12.69 15.81
N ILE A 108 -16.82 -12.37 16.97
CA ILE A 108 -15.93 -13.27 17.71
C ILE A 108 -16.80 -14.18 18.59
N PRO A 109 -16.86 -15.49 18.30
CA PRO A 109 -17.70 -16.41 19.05
C PRO A 109 -17.21 -16.56 20.49
N ARG A 110 -18.12 -16.97 21.37
CA ARG A 110 -17.80 -17.40 22.73
C ARG A 110 -17.27 -18.84 22.71
N CYS A 111 -16.57 -19.23 23.78
CA CYS A 111 -16.16 -20.60 23.96
C CYS A 111 -17.38 -21.55 23.97
N GLU A 112 -17.36 -22.56 23.11
CA GLU A 112 -18.42 -23.59 23.04
C GLU A 112 -18.37 -24.58 24.22
N ALA A 113 -17.28 -24.54 24.99
CA ALA A 113 -17.00 -25.46 26.10
C ALA A 113 -17.12 -26.94 25.69
N PRO A 114 -16.29 -27.40 24.72
CA PRO A 114 -16.26 -28.81 24.33
C PRO A 114 -15.88 -29.71 25.52
N ASP A 115 -16.07 -31.02 25.36
CA ASP A 115 -15.75 -31.99 26.41
C ASP A 115 -14.28 -31.88 26.87
N GLY A 116 -14.06 -31.93 28.19
CA GLY A 116 -12.77 -31.63 28.82
C GLY A 116 -12.50 -30.15 29.12
N SER A 117 -13.37 -29.22 28.69
CA SER A 117 -13.25 -27.79 28.98
C SER A 117 -13.72 -27.42 30.40
N THR A 118 -12.92 -26.62 31.10
CA THR A 118 -13.32 -26.01 32.40
C THR A 118 -14.47 -25.01 32.24
N CYS A 119 -14.71 -24.49 31.02
CA CYS A 119 -15.80 -23.55 30.75
C CYS A 119 -17.19 -24.22 30.73
N LYS A 120 -17.29 -25.55 30.82
CA LYS A 120 -18.59 -26.26 30.81
C LYS A 120 -19.48 -25.86 31.99
N LYS A 121 -18.86 -25.46 33.11
CA LYS A 121 -19.53 -24.94 34.33
C LYS A 121 -20.04 -23.49 34.17
N ILE A 122 -19.63 -22.78 33.11
CA ILE A 122 -19.99 -21.38 32.88
C ILE A 122 -21.18 -21.34 31.93
N HIS A 123 -22.22 -20.60 32.32
CA HIS A 123 -23.39 -20.35 31.48
C HIS A 123 -22.99 -19.73 30.13
N GLU A 124 -23.56 -20.21 29.02
CA GLU A 124 -23.17 -19.89 27.64
C GLU A 124 -22.96 -18.39 27.37
N LYS A 125 -23.94 -17.56 27.74
CA LYS A 125 -23.89 -16.09 27.58
C LYS A 125 -22.75 -15.41 28.34
N ARG A 126 -22.22 -16.05 29.39
CA ARG A 126 -21.11 -15.55 30.23
C ARG A 126 -19.77 -16.18 29.88
N ARG A 127 -19.72 -17.11 28.93
CA ARG A 127 -18.45 -17.73 28.52
C ARG A 127 -17.52 -16.69 27.87
N PRO A 128 -16.20 -16.79 28.08
CA PRO A 128 -15.24 -15.88 27.47
C PRO A 128 -15.37 -15.88 25.95
N ARG A 129 -15.18 -14.71 25.33
CA ARG A 129 -14.94 -14.62 23.89
C ARG A 129 -13.58 -15.20 23.56
N LEU A 130 -13.47 -15.85 22.41
CA LEU A 130 -12.18 -16.36 21.95
C LEU A 130 -11.24 -15.20 21.63
N ILE A 131 -9.93 -15.43 21.77
CA ILE A 131 -8.91 -14.46 21.40
C ILE A 131 -8.02 -15.06 20.30
N PRO A 132 -7.53 -14.24 19.34
CA PRO A 132 -6.73 -14.73 18.23
C PRO A 132 -5.40 -15.30 18.72
N SER A 133 -4.89 -16.26 17.96
CA SER A 133 -3.55 -16.84 18.12
C SER A 133 -2.50 -15.74 18.25
N ARG A 134 -1.47 -16.01 19.05
CA ARG A 134 -0.32 -15.10 19.20
C ARG A 134 0.77 -15.35 18.15
N PHE A 135 0.72 -16.47 17.44
CA PHE A 135 1.77 -16.90 16.53
C PHE A 135 1.25 -16.96 15.10
N VAL A 136 2.09 -16.50 14.18
CA VAL A 136 1.85 -16.52 12.73
C VAL A 136 3.10 -17.03 12.03
N GLY A 137 2.91 -17.63 10.86
CA GLY A 137 3.99 -18.00 9.97
C GLY A 137 4.21 -16.95 8.89
N THR A 138 5.47 -16.60 8.64
CA THR A 138 5.88 -15.67 7.57
C THR A 138 6.97 -16.30 6.72
N CYS A 139 7.16 -15.87 5.47
CA CYS A 139 8.31 -16.28 4.67
C CYS A 139 9.05 -15.09 4.07
N SER A 140 10.26 -15.33 3.56
CA SER A 140 11.13 -14.34 2.92
C SER A 140 10.53 -13.69 1.67
N LEU A 141 9.55 -14.34 1.04
CA LEU A 141 8.77 -13.78 -0.07
C LEU A 141 7.59 -12.94 0.39
N GLY A 142 7.35 -12.76 1.71
CA GLY A 142 6.31 -11.88 2.23
C GLY A 142 4.92 -12.50 2.42
N HIS A 143 4.75 -13.80 2.17
CA HIS A 143 3.52 -14.52 2.52
C HIS A 143 3.29 -14.56 4.04
N LEU A 144 2.03 -14.73 4.42
CA LEU A 144 1.59 -14.79 5.82
C LEU A 144 0.55 -15.90 5.94
N GLN A 145 0.71 -16.79 6.90
CA GLN A 145 -0.25 -17.86 7.16
C GLN A 145 -0.40 -18.09 8.66
N ASP A 146 -1.48 -18.73 9.04
CA ASP A 146 -1.66 -19.21 10.40
C ASP A 146 -0.52 -20.17 10.80
N PHE A 147 -0.20 -20.20 12.10
CA PHE A 147 0.72 -21.21 12.61
C PHE A 147 0.14 -22.62 12.37
N PRO A 148 0.95 -23.58 11.86
CA PRO A 148 0.47 -24.94 11.56
C PRO A 148 0.32 -25.76 12.85
N TYR A 149 -0.67 -25.42 13.68
CA TYR A 149 -0.85 -25.98 15.02
C TYR A 149 -1.08 -27.50 15.01
N ILE A 150 -1.84 -28.01 14.03
CA ILE A 150 -2.17 -29.44 13.92
C ILE A 150 -0.91 -30.22 13.53
N GLU A 151 -0.19 -29.76 12.51
CA GLU A 151 1.04 -30.39 12.04
C GLU A 151 2.11 -30.34 13.14
N TRP A 152 2.22 -29.21 13.85
CA TRP A 152 3.21 -29.02 14.91
C TRP A 152 2.99 -29.92 16.13
N VAL A 153 1.75 -30.06 16.61
CA VAL A 153 1.49 -30.89 17.82
C VAL A 153 1.75 -32.38 17.59
N HIS A 154 1.56 -32.84 16.35
CA HIS A 154 1.78 -34.22 15.90
C HIS A 154 3.16 -34.44 15.27
N ALA A 155 4.08 -33.46 15.33
CA ALA A 155 5.42 -33.61 14.79
C ALA A 155 6.13 -34.85 15.39
N GLY A 156 6.48 -35.81 14.52
CA GLY A 156 7.10 -37.08 14.92
C GLY A 156 6.16 -38.07 15.64
N LYS A 157 4.85 -37.92 15.50
CA LYS A 157 3.82 -38.75 16.16
C LYS A 157 2.78 -39.23 15.14
N PRO A 158 1.97 -40.26 15.49
CA PRO A 158 0.88 -40.71 14.63
C PRO A 158 -0.12 -39.59 14.33
N ASP A 159 -0.65 -39.61 13.11
CA ASP A 159 -1.71 -38.70 12.69
C ASP A 159 -2.99 -38.90 13.52
N CYS A 160 -3.72 -37.81 13.74
CA CYS A 160 -4.98 -37.81 14.45
C CYS A 160 -6.13 -37.44 13.50
N ASN A 161 -7.11 -38.32 13.35
CA ASN A 161 -8.24 -38.15 12.42
C ASN A 161 -9.18 -36.99 12.79
N SER A 162 -9.24 -36.60 14.06
CA SER A 162 -10.14 -35.53 14.53
C SER A 162 -9.46 -34.69 15.62
N PRO A 163 -8.45 -33.89 15.25
CA PRO A 163 -7.60 -33.20 16.22
C PRO A 163 -8.36 -32.04 16.87
N GLN A 164 -8.54 -32.11 18.18
CA GLN A 164 -9.03 -30.99 19.00
C GLN A 164 -7.89 -30.41 19.81
N LEU A 165 -7.60 -29.13 19.61
CA LEU A 165 -6.40 -28.51 20.18
C LEU A 165 -6.72 -27.68 21.42
N GLN A 166 -5.83 -27.74 22.40
CA GLN A 166 -5.89 -26.96 23.63
C GLN A 166 -4.53 -26.32 23.90
N LEU A 167 -4.54 -25.00 24.04
CA LEU A 167 -3.38 -24.23 24.48
C LEU A 167 -3.28 -24.30 26.01
N ILE A 168 -2.17 -24.84 26.50
CA ILE A 168 -1.85 -24.94 27.93
C ILE A 168 -0.79 -23.90 28.23
N SER A 169 -1.18 -22.83 28.91
CA SER A 169 -0.24 -21.82 29.43
C SER A 169 -0.10 -21.99 30.94
N SER A 170 1.13 -22.17 31.43
CA SER A 170 1.39 -22.23 32.88
C SER A 170 1.01 -20.90 33.54
N LYS A 171 0.23 -20.96 34.63
CA LYS A 171 -0.20 -19.79 35.41
C LYS A 171 0.98 -19.00 36.03
N SER A 172 2.19 -19.59 36.06
CA SER A 172 3.39 -18.99 36.64
C SER A 172 4.28 -18.22 35.66
N ALA A 173 3.92 -18.18 34.37
CA ALA A 173 4.73 -17.54 33.34
C ALA A 173 3.96 -16.34 32.74
N ALA A 174 4.22 -15.15 33.30
CA ALA A 174 3.96 -13.87 32.61
C ALA A 174 4.78 -13.74 31.30
N THR A 175 5.69 -14.68 31.05
CA THR A 175 6.55 -14.81 29.87
C THR A 175 6.06 -15.91 28.92
N VAL A 176 6.29 -15.68 27.63
CA VAL A 176 5.95 -16.55 26.48
C VAL A 176 6.58 -17.97 26.58
N THR A 177 7.48 -18.19 27.53
CA THR A 177 8.39 -19.34 27.64
C THR A 177 7.75 -20.69 27.99
N GLY A 178 6.48 -20.76 28.41
CA GLY A 178 5.85 -22.00 28.93
C GLY A 178 4.62 -22.51 28.18
N ALA A 179 4.31 -22.01 26.97
CA ALA A 179 3.09 -22.39 26.26
C ALA A 179 3.25 -23.76 25.54
N LEU A 180 2.43 -24.74 25.95
CA LEU A 180 2.31 -26.05 25.32
C LEU A 180 1.03 -26.12 24.49
N ILE A 181 1.09 -26.79 23.35
CA ILE A 181 -0.09 -27.19 22.58
C ILE A 181 -0.37 -28.67 22.84
N LYS A 182 -1.62 -29.01 23.15
CA LYS A 182 -2.08 -30.39 23.35
C LYS A 182 -3.19 -30.72 22.36
N CYS A 183 -3.11 -31.89 21.73
CA CYS A 183 -4.24 -32.54 21.09
C CYS A 183 -5.01 -33.33 22.16
N VAL A 184 -6.25 -32.92 22.45
CA VAL A 184 -7.11 -33.57 23.45
C VAL A 184 -7.54 -34.95 22.96
N SER A 185 -7.70 -35.12 21.64
CA SER A 185 -8.19 -36.36 21.03
C SER A 185 -7.22 -37.53 21.13
N CYS A 186 -5.90 -37.30 20.97
CA CYS A 186 -4.88 -38.36 21.01
C CYS A 186 -3.85 -38.19 22.15
N GLY A 187 -3.89 -37.08 22.89
CA GLY A 187 -2.96 -36.78 23.97
C GLY A 187 -1.60 -36.21 23.54
N ALA A 188 -1.32 -36.08 22.24
CA ALA A 188 -0.06 -35.52 21.75
C ALA A 188 0.18 -34.09 22.26
N THR A 189 1.40 -33.79 22.73
CA THR A 189 1.78 -32.46 23.20
C THR A 189 3.06 -31.95 22.56
N ASN A 190 3.15 -30.65 22.25
CA ASN A 190 4.40 -30.06 21.79
C ASN A 190 4.58 -28.65 22.36
N ALA A 191 5.82 -28.19 22.50
CA ALA A 191 6.13 -26.85 22.97
C ALA A 191 6.03 -25.84 21.82
N LEU A 192 5.39 -24.70 22.03
CA LEU A 192 5.25 -23.68 20.98
C LEU A 192 6.53 -22.86 20.80
N MET A 193 7.29 -22.63 21.88
CA MET A 193 8.53 -21.86 21.82
C MET A 193 9.57 -22.49 20.90
N SER A 194 9.62 -23.81 20.85
CA SER A 194 10.55 -24.52 19.99
C SER A 194 10.28 -24.35 18.50
N ALA A 195 9.14 -23.77 18.11
CA ALA A 195 8.83 -23.43 16.74
C ALA A 195 9.35 -22.03 16.33
N LEU A 196 9.69 -21.16 17.30
CA LEU A 196 10.21 -19.81 17.04
C LEU A 196 11.67 -19.81 16.56
N GLY A 197 12.34 -20.96 16.60
CA GLY A 197 13.72 -21.16 16.14
C GLY A 197 14.43 -22.27 16.93
N GLY A 198 15.64 -22.63 16.48
CA GLY A 198 16.50 -23.62 17.15
C GLY A 198 16.40 -25.04 16.57
N ALA A 199 17.05 -25.98 17.26
CA ALA A 199 17.25 -27.35 16.76
C ALA A 199 15.95 -28.09 16.42
N GLN A 200 14.88 -27.91 17.22
CA GLN A 200 13.61 -28.60 16.99
C GLN A 200 12.83 -28.02 15.79
N ALA A 201 12.84 -26.70 15.61
CA ALA A 201 12.30 -26.08 14.38
C ALA A 201 13.04 -26.58 13.13
N GLN A 202 14.34 -26.79 13.23
CA GLN A 202 15.16 -27.32 12.14
C GLN A 202 14.87 -28.80 11.85
N GLN A 203 14.72 -29.63 12.89
CA GLN A 203 14.32 -31.04 12.79
C GLN A 203 12.95 -31.22 12.13
N HIS A 204 12.01 -30.30 12.38
CA HIS A 204 10.66 -30.32 11.82
C HIS A 204 10.46 -29.32 10.68
N SER A 205 11.53 -28.88 10.02
CA SER A 205 11.49 -27.90 8.93
C SER A 205 10.61 -28.33 7.74
N ALA A 206 10.38 -29.64 7.56
CA ALA A 206 9.44 -30.15 6.57
C ALA A 206 7.99 -29.72 6.83
N LEU A 207 7.61 -29.56 8.11
CA LEU A 207 6.27 -29.12 8.53
C LEU A 207 6.12 -27.59 8.47
N LEU A 208 7.25 -26.87 8.50
CA LEU A 208 7.31 -25.42 8.48
C LEU A 208 7.56 -24.89 7.06
N LYS A 209 6.86 -25.43 6.07
CA LYS A 209 6.92 -24.93 4.69
C LYS A 209 5.84 -23.88 4.45
N CYS A 210 6.19 -22.84 3.71
CA CYS A 210 5.23 -21.82 3.31
C CYS A 210 4.23 -22.39 2.29
N LYS A 211 2.94 -22.22 2.57
CA LYS A 211 1.83 -22.63 1.69
C LYS A 211 1.48 -21.55 0.65
N GLY A 212 2.18 -20.42 0.68
CA GLY A 212 1.95 -19.29 -0.22
C GLY A 212 0.73 -18.43 0.13
N GLU A 213 0.15 -18.58 1.33
CA GLU A 213 -1.10 -17.89 1.67
C GLU A 213 -0.95 -16.36 1.70
N THR A 214 -1.97 -15.68 1.15
CA THR A 214 -2.14 -14.24 1.20
C THR A 214 -3.50 -13.89 1.84
N PRO A 215 -3.61 -13.91 3.18
CA PRO A 215 -4.89 -13.72 3.88
C PRO A 215 -5.55 -12.37 3.58
N TRP A 216 -4.77 -11.35 3.20
CA TRP A 216 -5.27 -10.05 2.75
C TRP A 216 -6.05 -10.11 1.43
N ASP A 217 -5.88 -11.15 0.61
CA ASP A 217 -6.68 -11.39 -0.60
C ASP A 217 -8.00 -12.14 -0.30
N GLY A 218 -8.28 -12.45 0.97
CA GLY A 218 -9.44 -13.24 1.41
C GLY A 218 -9.17 -14.74 1.47
N GLY A 219 -7.89 -15.17 1.45
CA GLY A 219 -7.49 -16.58 1.56
C GLY A 219 -7.71 -17.43 0.30
N ALA A 220 -8.15 -16.82 -0.81
CA ALA A 220 -8.15 -17.41 -2.14
C ALA A 220 -6.85 -17.12 -2.91
N GLY A 221 -6.08 -16.13 -2.44
CA GLY A 221 -4.76 -15.80 -2.95
C GLY A 221 -3.72 -16.68 -2.27
N GLY A 222 -3.06 -17.47 -3.09
CA GLY A 222 -1.97 -18.34 -2.68
C GLY A 222 -1.68 -19.27 -3.82
N GLY A 223 -0.84 -18.80 -4.75
CA GLY A 223 -0.40 -19.66 -5.84
C GLY A 223 0.26 -20.91 -5.25
N PRO A 224 -0.15 -22.12 -5.64
CA PRO A 224 0.57 -23.33 -5.24
C PRO A 224 2.02 -23.21 -5.74
N GLY A 225 3.00 -23.26 -4.83
CA GLY A 225 4.41 -23.27 -5.23
C GLY A 225 5.40 -22.42 -4.44
N CYS A 226 5.05 -21.88 -3.26
CA CYS A 226 6.08 -21.27 -2.42
C CYS A 226 7.06 -22.34 -1.88
N THR A 227 8.34 -22.21 -2.20
CA THR A 227 9.40 -23.13 -1.78
C THR A 227 10.13 -22.69 -0.50
N GLN A 228 9.73 -21.54 0.07
CA GLN A 228 10.41 -20.94 1.20
C GLN A 228 10.02 -21.57 2.53
N GLN A 229 10.96 -21.52 3.48
CA GLN A 229 10.73 -21.91 4.86
C GLN A 229 9.88 -20.87 5.60
N LEU A 230 9.01 -21.37 6.46
CA LEU A 230 8.14 -20.59 7.30
C LEU A 230 8.89 -20.21 8.58
N LYS A 231 9.06 -18.91 8.80
CA LYS A 231 9.53 -18.35 10.06
C LYS A 231 8.34 -18.04 10.95
N ILE A 232 8.28 -18.70 12.09
CA ILE A 232 7.24 -18.43 13.09
C ILE A 232 7.62 -17.20 13.89
N LEU A 233 6.68 -16.27 13.99
CA LEU A 233 6.86 -15.01 14.70
C LEU A 233 5.66 -14.76 15.63
N PRO A 234 5.86 -14.07 16.76
CA PRO A 234 4.75 -13.44 17.46
C PRO A 234 4.05 -12.45 16.53
N ARG A 235 2.72 -12.45 16.48
CA ARG A 235 1.93 -11.59 15.58
C ARG A 235 2.17 -10.09 15.75
N GLY A 236 2.63 -9.67 16.94
CA GLY A 236 2.97 -8.28 17.24
C GLY A 236 4.44 -7.92 17.01
N ALA A 237 5.25 -8.84 16.48
CA ALA A 237 6.65 -8.55 16.20
C ALA A 237 6.77 -7.56 15.02
N SER A 238 7.69 -6.60 15.14
CA SER A 238 7.90 -5.53 14.15
C SER A 238 8.29 -6.05 12.77
N ASN A 239 8.88 -7.25 12.71
CA ASN A 239 9.30 -7.89 11.47
C ASN A 239 8.22 -8.74 10.79
N VAL A 240 6.98 -8.68 11.27
CA VAL A 240 5.85 -9.33 10.58
C VAL A 240 5.40 -8.50 9.39
N HIS A 241 5.57 -7.17 9.38
CA HIS A 241 5.23 -6.33 8.23
C HIS A 241 6.10 -5.08 8.20
N PHE A 242 6.81 -4.88 7.10
CA PHE A 242 7.54 -3.66 6.79
C PHE A 242 6.91 -3.03 5.56
N SER A 243 6.25 -1.88 5.72
CA SER A 243 5.72 -1.10 4.62
C SER A 243 6.85 -0.64 3.68
N SER A 244 6.70 -0.86 2.38
CA SER A 244 7.55 -0.27 1.35
C SER A 244 6.85 0.97 0.81
N VAL A 245 7.31 2.13 1.26
CA VAL A 245 6.70 3.43 0.94
C VAL A 245 7.66 4.25 0.12
N VAL A 246 7.18 4.81 -0.99
CA VAL A 246 7.91 5.82 -1.78
C VAL A 246 7.23 7.15 -1.57
N SER A 247 8.01 8.22 -1.46
CA SER A 247 7.51 9.57 -1.37
C SER A 247 8.02 10.48 -2.48
N SER A 248 7.16 11.42 -2.86
CA SER A 248 7.41 12.46 -3.85
C SER A 248 6.97 13.79 -3.25
N ILE A 249 7.82 14.81 -3.33
CA ILE A 249 7.33 16.18 -3.19
C ILE A 249 6.44 16.46 -4.40
N TYR A 250 5.20 16.83 -4.12
CA TYR A 250 4.27 17.21 -5.17
C TYR A 250 4.71 18.55 -5.76
N ILE A 251 5.27 18.47 -6.95
CA ILE A 251 5.68 19.62 -7.75
C ILE A 251 4.67 19.70 -8.87
N PRO A 252 3.76 20.69 -8.86
CA PRO A 252 2.89 20.93 -10.00
C PRO A 252 3.75 21.01 -11.25
N SER A 253 3.48 20.12 -12.20
CA SER A 253 4.11 20.20 -13.51
C SER A 253 3.58 21.46 -14.17
N ALA A 254 4.41 22.13 -14.97
CA ALA A 254 3.94 23.21 -15.84
C ALA A 254 2.87 22.73 -16.87
N ASN A 255 2.59 21.41 -16.89
CA ASN A 255 1.58 20.77 -17.71
C ASN A 255 0.18 20.75 -17.08
N SER A 256 0.03 21.16 -15.81
CA SER A 256 -1.27 21.38 -15.17
C SER A 256 -1.70 22.84 -15.28
N GLY A 257 -1.74 23.38 -16.51
CA GLY A 257 -2.39 24.66 -16.88
C GLY A 257 -1.84 25.97 -16.28
N ALA A 258 -1.28 25.98 -15.07
CA ALA A 258 -0.94 27.18 -14.33
C ALA A 258 0.56 27.49 -14.46
N GLY A 259 0.87 28.45 -15.35
CA GLY A 259 2.22 28.88 -15.69
C GLY A 259 2.53 28.78 -17.19
N MET A 260 1.62 28.20 -17.96
CA MET A 260 1.61 28.29 -19.41
C MET A 260 1.12 29.68 -19.82
N ASP A 261 1.82 30.30 -20.78
CA ASP A 261 1.28 31.49 -21.41
C ASP A 261 -0.06 31.15 -22.10
N PRO A 262 -1.00 32.10 -22.23
CA PRO A 262 -2.35 31.84 -22.75
C PRO A 262 -2.39 31.03 -24.06
N LEU A 263 -1.36 31.19 -24.89
CA LEU A 263 -1.17 30.42 -26.12
C LEU A 263 -0.99 28.91 -25.87
N SER A 264 -0.18 28.53 -24.88
CA SER A 264 0.09 27.12 -24.56
C SER A 264 -1.14 26.37 -24.05
N ILE A 265 -2.05 27.06 -23.37
CA ILE A 265 -3.38 26.53 -22.97
C ILE A 265 -4.25 26.34 -24.22
N LYS A 266 -4.33 27.38 -25.07
CA LYS A 266 -5.10 27.33 -26.31
C LYS A 266 -4.66 26.20 -27.24
N ILE A 267 -3.36 25.96 -27.37
CA ILE A 267 -2.82 24.82 -28.15
C ILE A 267 -3.29 23.49 -27.56
N ARG A 268 -3.25 23.33 -26.23
CA ARG A 268 -3.62 22.04 -25.63
C ARG A 268 -5.12 21.76 -25.72
N GLU A 269 -5.97 22.78 -25.57
CA GLU A 269 -7.42 22.60 -25.64
C GLU A 269 -7.93 22.51 -27.08
N GLU A 270 -7.49 23.41 -27.96
CA GLU A 270 -8.03 23.52 -29.32
C GLU A 270 -7.28 22.67 -30.35
N LEU A 271 -6.00 22.36 -30.14
CA LEU A 271 -5.23 21.51 -31.05
C LEU A 271 -5.12 20.06 -30.56
N ILE A 272 -4.61 19.85 -29.35
CA ILE A 272 -4.32 18.50 -28.82
C ILE A 272 -5.60 17.83 -28.30
N GLY A 273 -6.46 18.59 -27.60
CA GLY A 273 -7.71 18.09 -27.02
C GLY A 273 -8.84 17.87 -28.03
N ASN A 274 -8.69 18.34 -29.28
CA ASN A 274 -9.67 18.18 -30.35
C ASN A 274 -9.13 17.23 -31.43
N GLU A 275 -9.72 16.03 -31.50
CA GLU A 275 -9.27 14.94 -32.39
C GLU A 275 -9.30 15.31 -33.88
N ASP A 276 -10.26 16.15 -34.30
CA ASP A 276 -10.35 16.63 -35.68
C ASP A 276 -9.24 17.62 -36.00
N ASN A 277 -8.88 18.49 -35.06
CA ASN A 277 -7.79 19.45 -35.27
C ASN A 277 -6.42 18.77 -35.20
N TRP A 278 -6.23 17.86 -34.25
CA TRP A 278 -5.01 17.07 -34.12
C TRP A 278 -4.73 16.26 -35.39
N SER A 279 -5.73 15.53 -35.89
CA SER A 279 -5.58 14.74 -37.13
C SER A 279 -5.29 15.59 -38.37
N ARG A 280 -5.77 16.84 -38.41
CA ARG A 280 -5.52 17.76 -39.53
C ARG A 280 -4.12 18.35 -39.57
N VAL A 281 -3.42 18.45 -38.45
CA VAL A 281 -2.04 18.98 -38.42
C VAL A 281 -0.96 17.91 -38.56
N MET A 282 -1.36 16.63 -38.52
CA MET A 282 -0.44 15.51 -38.71
C MET A 282 -0.08 15.30 -40.18
N THR A 283 1.09 14.69 -40.40
CA THR A 283 1.48 14.12 -41.71
C THR A 283 0.53 12.99 -42.10
N GLU A 284 0.44 12.66 -43.40
CA GLU A 284 -0.49 11.64 -43.90
C GLU A 284 -0.25 10.25 -43.28
N ASP A 285 1.01 9.94 -42.96
CA ASP A 285 1.45 8.72 -42.29
C ASP A 285 1.33 8.79 -40.76
N LYS A 286 0.87 9.92 -40.20
CA LYS A 286 0.71 10.19 -38.76
C LYS A 286 1.99 10.02 -37.93
N THR A 287 3.17 10.10 -38.55
CA THR A 287 4.46 9.95 -37.85
C THR A 287 5.08 11.29 -37.44
N GLY A 288 4.57 12.40 -37.97
CA GLY A 288 5.11 13.73 -37.75
C GLY A 288 4.03 14.81 -37.81
N ILE A 289 4.47 16.04 -37.56
CA ILE A 289 3.62 17.23 -37.68
C ILE A 289 3.91 17.91 -39.01
N ASP A 290 2.86 18.11 -39.81
CA ASP A 290 2.95 18.85 -41.05
C ASP A 290 2.98 20.36 -40.76
N LYS A 291 4.15 20.97 -40.96
CA LYS A 291 4.38 22.39 -40.65
C LYS A 291 3.48 23.31 -41.48
N VAL A 292 3.07 22.92 -42.69
CA VAL A 292 2.19 23.73 -43.53
C VAL A 292 0.76 23.69 -42.97
N LYS A 293 0.28 22.50 -42.58
CA LYS A 293 -1.04 22.35 -41.97
C LYS A 293 -1.12 22.99 -40.58
N LEU A 294 -0.05 22.87 -39.78
CA LEU A 294 0.05 23.54 -38.48
C LEU A 294 -0.01 25.06 -38.63
N THR A 295 0.67 25.62 -39.63
CA THR A 295 0.66 27.07 -39.95
C THR A 295 -0.73 27.53 -40.38
N MET A 296 -1.43 26.74 -41.21
CA MET A 296 -2.82 27.03 -41.61
C MET A 296 -3.79 27.00 -40.42
N TRP A 297 -3.63 26.03 -39.52
CA TRP A 297 -4.41 25.99 -38.28
C TRP A 297 -4.13 27.20 -37.38
N CYS A 298 -2.84 27.57 -37.19
CA CYS A 298 -2.46 28.76 -36.42
C CYS A 298 -3.12 30.03 -36.98
N SER A 299 -3.12 30.19 -38.31
CA SER A 299 -3.77 31.31 -38.99
C SER A 299 -5.30 31.33 -38.77
N PHE A 300 -5.94 30.16 -38.85
CA PHE A 300 -7.39 30.03 -38.66
C PHE A 300 -7.83 30.38 -37.23
N VAL A 301 -7.00 30.03 -36.25
CA VAL A 301 -7.25 30.24 -34.81
C VAL A 301 -6.77 31.61 -34.31
N GLY A 302 -6.13 32.40 -35.19
CA GLY A 302 -5.64 33.75 -34.88
C GLY A 302 -4.38 33.77 -34.01
N ILE A 303 -3.48 32.78 -34.18
CA ILE A 303 -2.16 32.73 -33.55
C ILE A 303 -1.16 33.50 -34.43
N ALA A 304 -0.32 34.32 -33.81
CA ALA A 304 0.67 35.14 -34.52
C ALA A 304 1.82 34.29 -35.10
N ASP A 305 2.38 34.71 -36.23
CA ASP A 305 3.47 33.99 -36.90
C ASP A 305 4.71 33.79 -36.02
N SER A 306 4.98 34.74 -35.11
CA SER A 306 6.09 34.67 -34.14
C SER A 306 5.97 33.51 -33.15
N ASP A 307 4.77 32.94 -32.99
CA ASP A 307 4.46 31.91 -32.00
C ASP A 307 4.38 30.50 -32.60
N ILE A 308 4.40 30.37 -33.94
CA ILE A 308 4.23 29.09 -34.64
C ILE A 308 5.33 28.09 -34.27
N GLU A 309 6.57 28.54 -34.10
CA GLU A 309 7.70 27.68 -33.70
C GLU A 309 7.50 27.10 -32.29
N LYS A 310 6.91 27.89 -31.39
CA LYS A 310 6.53 27.46 -30.05
C LYS A 310 5.37 26.46 -30.08
N VAL A 311 4.38 26.67 -30.95
CA VAL A 311 3.28 25.72 -31.19
C VAL A 311 3.81 24.39 -31.70
N ALA A 312 4.70 24.42 -32.70
CA ALA A 312 5.33 23.23 -33.27
C ALA A 312 6.06 22.42 -32.20
N LYS A 313 6.86 23.08 -31.36
CA LYS A 313 7.60 22.42 -30.27
C LYS A 313 6.68 21.75 -29.24
N ILE A 314 5.55 22.38 -28.90
CA ILE A 314 4.57 21.80 -27.96
C ILE A 314 3.89 20.57 -28.58
N ALA A 315 3.49 20.68 -29.84
CA ALA A 315 2.83 19.60 -30.55
C ALA A 315 3.79 18.43 -30.80
N GLU A 316 5.04 18.68 -31.19
CA GLU A 316 6.08 17.65 -31.37
C GLU A 316 6.37 16.93 -30.04
N GLY A 317 6.44 17.66 -28.93
CA GLY A 317 6.59 17.08 -27.60
C GLY A 317 5.39 16.19 -27.20
N HIS A 318 4.17 16.55 -27.63
CA HIS A 318 3.00 15.70 -27.43
C HIS A 318 3.03 14.45 -28.33
N LEU A 319 3.42 14.59 -29.59
CA LEU A 319 3.55 13.46 -30.52
C LEU A 319 4.59 12.44 -30.02
N ALA A 320 5.73 12.91 -29.51
CA ALA A 320 6.74 12.06 -28.88
C ALA A 320 6.20 11.32 -27.63
N SER A 321 5.23 11.91 -26.93
CA SER A 321 4.55 11.25 -25.81
C SER A 321 3.48 10.23 -26.22
N LEU A 322 2.98 10.31 -27.47
CA LEU A 322 1.97 9.42 -28.04
C LEU A 322 2.57 8.22 -28.79
N SER A 323 3.84 8.29 -29.21
CA SER A 323 4.55 7.12 -29.74
C SER A 323 4.79 6.10 -28.63
N GLU A 324 3.88 5.13 -28.53
CA GLU A 324 3.74 4.08 -27.51
C GLU A 324 4.94 3.08 -27.40
N ASP A 325 6.08 3.34 -28.01
CA ASP A 325 7.28 2.47 -27.92
C ASP A 325 8.37 2.97 -26.94
N SER A 326 8.13 4.06 -26.20
CA SER A 326 9.12 4.61 -25.25
C SER A 326 8.93 4.15 -23.79
N HIS A 327 7.84 3.45 -23.45
CA HIS A 327 7.69 2.83 -22.12
C HIS A 327 8.61 1.62 -21.87
N ALA A 328 9.39 1.19 -22.87
CA ALA A 328 10.28 0.04 -22.76
C ALA A 328 11.78 0.39 -22.57
N ASN A 329 12.21 1.66 -22.66
CA ASN A 329 13.65 1.97 -22.65
C ASN A 329 14.11 3.26 -21.96
N GLU A 330 13.24 4.03 -21.31
CA GLU A 330 13.74 4.99 -20.32
C GLU A 330 14.18 4.23 -19.08
N THR A 331 15.50 4.18 -18.85
CA THR A 331 16.06 3.71 -17.57
C THR A 331 15.33 4.42 -16.44
N PRO A 332 14.71 3.69 -15.48
CA PRO A 332 14.03 4.31 -14.36
C PRO A 332 14.98 5.29 -13.68
N LEU A 333 14.52 6.53 -13.46
CA LEU A 333 15.31 7.53 -12.76
C LEU A 333 15.81 6.95 -11.44
N THR A 334 17.11 7.08 -11.20
CA THR A 334 17.70 6.76 -9.90
C THR A 334 17.07 7.62 -8.81
N GLU A 335 17.13 7.17 -7.55
CA GLU A 335 16.67 7.99 -6.41
C GLU A 335 17.38 9.34 -6.41
N GLU A 336 18.69 9.36 -6.68
CA GLU A 336 19.51 10.57 -6.72
C GLU A 336 19.02 11.55 -7.80
N GLN A 337 18.79 11.08 -9.03
CA GLN A 337 18.26 11.93 -10.11
C GLN A 337 16.86 12.45 -9.78
N TYR A 338 16.00 11.61 -9.18
CA TYR A 338 14.65 12.01 -8.79
C TYR A 338 14.67 13.09 -7.69
N ARG A 339 15.57 12.97 -6.71
CA ARG A 339 15.77 13.97 -5.65
C ARG A 339 16.47 15.23 -6.15
N ALA A 340 17.37 15.11 -7.12
CA ALA A 340 17.99 16.26 -7.77
C ALA A 340 16.95 17.14 -8.47
N PHE A 341 15.94 16.53 -9.10
CA PHE A 341 14.82 17.27 -9.67
C PHE A 341 13.99 18.01 -8.60
N GLU A 342 13.71 17.35 -7.46
CA GLU A 342 13.01 18.01 -6.34
C GLU A 342 13.81 19.20 -5.80
N HIS A 343 15.10 18.97 -5.56
CA HIS A 343 16.03 19.98 -5.08
C HIS A 343 16.07 21.18 -6.05
N HIS A 344 16.22 20.94 -7.35
CA HIS A 344 16.22 22.00 -8.35
C HIS A 344 14.90 22.80 -8.37
N ALA A 345 13.75 22.12 -8.27
CA ALA A 345 12.45 22.78 -8.22
C ALA A 345 12.29 23.67 -6.98
N LEU A 346 12.81 23.22 -5.83
CA LEU A 346 12.82 24.01 -4.60
C LEU A 346 13.78 25.21 -4.71
N CYS A 347 14.99 25.01 -5.25
CA CYS A 347 15.98 26.06 -5.47
C CYS A 347 15.54 27.14 -6.47
N ALA A 348 14.69 26.80 -7.44
CA ALA A 348 14.14 27.79 -8.35
C ALA A 348 13.34 28.88 -7.60
N GLY A 349 12.77 28.56 -6.42
CA GLY A 349 12.01 29.52 -5.62
C GLY A 349 10.71 30.01 -6.29
N ILE A 350 10.28 29.34 -7.35
CA ILE A 350 9.09 29.69 -8.13
C ILE A 350 7.88 28.99 -7.51
N SER A 351 6.91 29.79 -7.07
CA SER A 351 5.61 29.25 -6.65
C SER A 351 4.86 28.66 -7.84
N ARG A 352 4.27 27.48 -7.66
CA ARG A 352 3.48 26.77 -8.68
C ARG A 352 2.11 26.40 -8.13
N ARG A 353 1.11 26.41 -9.00
CA ARG A 353 -0.26 25.97 -8.69
C ARG A 353 -0.69 24.90 -9.68
N ASP A 354 -1.45 23.93 -9.22
CA ASP A 354 -2.25 23.06 -10.07
C ASP A 354 -3.70 23.56 -10.00
N ASP A 355 -4.20 24.08 -11.11
CA ASP A 355 -5.55 24.63 -11.18
C ASP A 355 -6.64 23.54 -11.12
N ASN A 356 -6.31 22.29 -11.47
CA ASN A 356 -7.25 21.17 -11.41
C ASN A 356 -7.45 20.66 -9.98
N THR A 357 -6.40 20.68 -9.17
CA THR A 357 -6.44 20.19 -7.79
C THR A 357 -6.48 21.32 -6.74
N ASN A 358 -6.31 22.57 -7.17
CA ASN A 358 -6.15 23.77 -6.34
C ASN A 358 -4.94 23.67 -5.37
N GLU A 359 -3.97 22.83 -5.69
CA GLU A 359 -2.80 22.58 -4.86
C GLU A 359 -1.66 23.49 -5.27
N THR A 360 -0.87 23.93 -4.29
CA THR A 360 0.20 24.90 -4.51
C THR A 360 1.48 24.45 -3.86
N LEU A 361 2.59 24.58 -4.60
CA LEU A 361 3.93 24.64 -4.05
C LEU A 361 4.25 26.13 -3.88
N ASN A 362 4.12 26.64 -2.67
CA ASN A 362 4.35 28.06 -2.39
C ASN A 362 5.76 28.26 -1.85
N LEU A 363 6.60 28.87 -2.67
CA LEU A 363 7.99 29.20 -2.38
C LEU A 363 8.17 30.72 -2.42
N THR A 364 8.96 31.23 -1.48
CA THR A 364 9.34 32.64 -1.41
C THR A 364 10.85 32.74 -1.25
N LYS A 365 11.52 33.37 -2.21
CA LYS A 365 12.94 33.67 -2.09
C LYS A 365 13.12 34.79 -1.07
N ALA A 366 13.91 34.55 -0.04
CA ALA A 366 14.21 35.56 0.96
C ALA A 366 15.34 36.48 0.48
N ASP A 367 15.29 37.74 0.89
CA ASP A 367 16.39 38.67 0.65
C ASP A 367 17.40 38.49 1.78
N ILE A 368 18.49 37.77 1.52
CA ILE A 368 19.42 37.39 2.59
C ILE A 368 20.09 38.61 3.23
N ALA A 369 20.41 39.63 2.42
CA ALA A 369 21.09 40.84 2.91
C ALA A 369 20.17 41.69 3.78
N ARG A 370 18.86 41.67 3.50
CA ARG A 370 17.86 42.43 4.26
C ARG A 370 17.31 41.66 5.46
N ASP A 371 17.01 40.38 5.27
CA ASP A 371 16.17 39.60 6.19
C ASP A 371 17.00 38.80 7.22
N TYR A 372 18.32 38.67 7.04
CA TYR A 372 19.17 37.86 7.92
C TYR A 372 20.46 38.56 8.37
N LYS A 373 21.03 38.07 9.47
CA LYS A 373 22.32 38.54 10.02
C LYS A 373 23.51 38.05 9.18
N ASP A 374 24.66 38.69 9.37
CA ASP A 374 25.91 38.41 8.66
C ASP A 374 26.31 36.93 8.63
N ILE A 375 26.03 36.17 9.69
CA ILE A 375 26.34 34.73 9.71
C ILE A 375 25.60 33.95 8.62
N VAL A 376 24.37 34.32 8.28
CA VAL A 376 23.63 33.68 7.20
C VAL A 376 24.05 34.27 5.86
N ALA A 377 24.18 35.60 5.78
CA ALA A 377 24.57 36.30 4.57
C ALA A 377 25.96 35.95 4.04
N SER A 378 26.88 35.57 4.92
CA SER A 378 28.25 35.18 4.56
C SER A 378 28.40 33.69 4.22
N ASN A 379 27.46 32.83 4.63
CA ASN A 379 27.60 31.37 4.49
C ASN A 379 26.61 30.73 3.51
N PHE A 380 25.53 31.44 3.14
CA PHE A 380 24.50 30.91 2.24
C PHE A 380 24.30 31.84 1.05
N SER A 381 24.32 31.27 -0.16
CA SER A 381 24.08 32.01 -1.40
C SER A 381 22.59 32.30 -1.62
N GLU A 382 21.70 31.42 -1.17
CA GLU A 382 20.25 31.53 -1.33
C GLU A 382 19.50 30.95 -0.14
N VAL A 383 18.39 31.58 0.23
CA VAL A 383 17.46 31.09 1.25
C VAL A 383 16.05 31.16 0.67
N ILE A 384 15.33 30.04 0.71
CA ILE A 384 13.99 29.90 0.15
C ILE A 384 13.07 29.39 1.25
N LEU A 385 12.02 30.15 1.53
CA LEU A 385 10.95 29.77 2.43
C LEU A 385 9.91 28.98 1.66
N ALA A 386 9.68 27.73 2.05
CA ALA A 386 8.57 26.94 1.55
C ALA A 386 7.37 27.07 2.50
N ASN A 387 6.41 27.94 2.14
CA ASN A 387 5.22 28.21 2.96
C ASN A 387 4.30 27.00 3.07
N LYS A 388 4.19 26.22 1.99
CA LYS A 388 3.41 24.98 1.94
C LYS A 388 4.07 24.00 0.99
N ILE A 389 4.36 22.81 1.49
CA ILE A 389 4.82 21.66 0.71
C ILE A 389 3.81 20.54 0.89
N ARG A 390 3.44 19.92 -0.22
CA ARG A 390 2.67 18.67 -0.22
C ARG A 390 3.60 17.51 -0.54
N GLU A 391 3.49 16.45 0.25
CA GLU A 391 4.17 15.18 0.00
C GLU A 391 3.13 14.12 -0.38
N THR A 392 3.36 13.46 -1.52
CA THR A 392 2.63 12.24 -1.90
C THR A 392 3.39 11.04 -1.35
N ARG A 393 2.73 10.22 -0.53
CA ARG A 393 3.30 8.97 0.00
C ARG A 393 2.50 7.77 -0.52
N ALA A 394 3.15 6.91 -1.27
CA ALA A 394 2.55 5.72 -1.86
C ALA A 394 3.10 4.45 -1.20
N LEU A 395 2.22 3.61 -0.67
CA LEU A 395 2.58 2.24 -0.29
C LEU A 395 2.61 1.40 -1.56
N ILE A 396 3.81 1.00 -2.00
CA ILE A 396 4.01 0.23 -3.25
C ILE A 396 4.09 -1.27 -3.00
N GLY A 397 4.30 -1.66 -1.75
CA GLY A 397 4.44 -3.05 -1.36
C GLY A 397 4.78 -3.21 0.11
N PHE A 398 5.16 -4.41 0.51
CA PHE A 398 5.68 -4.69 1.83
C PHE A 398 6.60 -5.91 1.81
N VAL A 399 7.41 -6.04 2.86
CA VAL A 399 8.21 -7.25 3.13
C VAL A 399 7.96 -7.75 4.55
N ARG A 400 8.40 -8.98 4.81
CA ARG A 400 8.34 -9.62 6.13
C ARG A 400 9.69 -10.25 6.44
N VAL A 401 9.90 -10.65 7.69
CA VAL A 401 11.12 -11.29 8.22
C VAL A 401 12.32 -10.35 8.34
N SER A 402 12.69 -9.67 7.26
CA SER A 402 13.80 -8.73 7.19
C SER A 402 13.39 -7.51 6.36
N PRO A 403 13.83 -6.29 6.73
CA PRO A 403 13.60 -5.12 5.90
C PRO A 403 14.33 -5.26 4.56
N PRO A 404 13.83 -4.64 3.48
CA PRO A 404 14.49 -4.68 2.18
C PRO A 404 15.70 -3.74 2.21
N LEU A 405 16.80 -4.11 1.55
CA LEU A 405 17.92 -3.18 1.34
C LEU A 405 17.64 -2.22 0.18
N SER A 406 16.80 -2.64 -0.79
CA SER A 406 16.33 -1.80 -1.88
C SER A 406 14.90 -2.14 -2.32
N LEU A 407 14.24 -1.20 -3.01
CA LEU A 407 12.89 -1.36 -3.56
C LEU A 407 12.80 -2.37 -4.73
N SER A 408 13.94 -2.72 -5.33
CA SER A 408 14.04 -3.62 -6.49
C SER A 408 14.20 -5.10 -6.13
N GLU A 409 14.31 -5.44 -4.84
CA GLU A 409 14.45 -6.83 -4.44
C GLU A 409 13.19 -7.65 -4.75
N GLY A 410 13.38 -8.84 -5.34
CA GLY A 410 12.30 -9.81 -5.62
C GLY A 410 11.58 -10.37 -4.38
N ARG A 411 11.87 -9.84 -3.18
CA ARG A 411 11.22 -10.18 -1.91
C ARG A 411 10.02 -9.29 -1.60
N VAL A 412 9.86 -8.18 -2.31
CA VAL A 412 8.77 -7.22 -2.08
C VAL A 412 7.46 -7.77 -2.62
N GLN A 413 6.49 -7.95 -1.73
CA GLN A 413 5.10 -8.16 -2.11
C GLN A 413 4.53 -6.85 -2.63
N ARG A 414 4.52 -6.68 -3.96
CA ARG A 414 3.96 -5.50 -4.61
C ARG A 414 2.46 -5.47 -4.44
N ILE A 415 1.92 -4.30 -4.13
CA ILE A 415 0.47 -4.08 -4.16
C ILE A 415 0.08 -3.93 -5.62
N LYS A 416 -0.53 -4.97 -6.20
CA LYS A 416 -1.00 -4.97 -7.58
C LYS A 416 -2.45 -4.50 -7.64
N HIS A 417 -2.72 -3.51 -8.49
CA HIS A 417 -3.97 -3.37 -9.24
C HIS A 417 -3.74 -2.51 -10.48
#